data_AF-A0A4V1V2K3-F1
#
_entry.id   AF-A0A4V1V2K3-F1
#
_cell.length_a   1.000
_cell.length_b   1.000
_cell.length_c   1.000
_cell.angle_alpha   90.00
_cell.angle_beta   90.00
_cell.angle_gamma   90.00
#
_symmetry.space_group_name_H-M   'P 1'
#
loop_
_entity.id
_entity.type
_entity.pdbx_description
1 polymer ?
#
loop_
_entity_poly.entity_id
_entity_poly.type
_entity_poly.pdbx_seq_one_letter_code
_entity_poly.pdbx_strand_id
1 'polypeptide(L)'
;MTKWKISAAVAAIALATLASPVTAQDFDWNVKANRIMLAGALNNWADFCSGMFGFNRVPEKPNEVLEPKINSHLLLSSMPSLEVGRWAGWLPYMKSDSDVAQPSITRAGDALLAARADPSSMAEAEKLYTDTLRGYFRTIFGKCSEGSREPFIAE
;
A
#
# COMPACT_ATOMS: atom_id res chain seq x y z
N MET A 1 -9.82 -14.59 -50.89
CA MET A 1 -10.55 -13.76 -49.90
C MET A 1 -9.93 -13.99 -48.54
N THR A 2 -8.96 -13.15 -48.17
CA THR A 2 -8.09 -13.29 -46.99
C THR A 2 -8.53 -12.26 -45.95
N LYS A 3 -9.07 -12.71 -44.80
CA LYS A 3 -9.46 -11.81 -43.71
C LYS A 3 -8.23 -11.43 -42.88
N TRP A 4 -7.83 -10.17 -42.96
CA TRP A 4 -6.84 -9.56 -42.08
C TRP A 4 -7.51 -9.25 -40.74
N LYS A 5 -6.97 -9.79 -39.63
CA LYS A 5 -7.35 -9.37 -38.28
C LYS A 5 -6.45 -8.20 -37.91
N ILE A 6 -7.06 -7.02 -37.78
CA ILE A 6 -6.42 -5.79 -37.33
C ILE A 6 -5.98 -6.00 -35.88
N SER A 7 -4.66 -5.89 -35.67
CA SER A 7 -4.06 -5.63 -34.37
C SER A 7 -4.54 -4.28 -33.85
N ALA A 8 -5.12 -4.25 -32.66
CA ALA A 8 -5.31 -3.01 -31.90
C ALA A 8 -5.09 -3.31 -30.41
N ALA A 9 -4.07 -2.63 -29.89
CA ALA A 9 -3.62 -2.65 -28.51
C ALA A 9 -4.65 -2.06 -27.55
N VAL A 10 -4.74 -2.64 -26.34
CA VAL A 10 -4.88 -1.89 -25.07
C VAL A 10 -4.21 -2.72 -23.97
N ALA A 11 -2.89 -2.53 -23.81
CA ALA A 11 -2.21 -2.84 -22.56
C ALA A 11 -2.37 -1.60 -21.67
N ALA A 12 -3.47 -1.51 -20.94
CA ALA A 12 -3.68 -0.51 -19.92
C ALA A 12 -4.68 -1.02 -18.88
N ILE A 13 -4.31 -0.81 -17.62
CA ILE A 13 -5.15 -0.86 -16.42
C ILE A 13 -5.29 -2.27 -15.79
N ALA A 14 -4.35 -2.59 -14.90
CA ALA A 14 -4.63 -3.45 -13.74
C ALA A 14 -3.76 -3.11 -12.52
N LEU A 15 -3.36 -1.84 -12.36
CA LEU A 15 -2.78 -1.31 -11.11
C LEU A 15 -3.59 -0.14 -10.53
N ALA A 16 -4.77 0.12 -11.08
CA ALA A 16 -5.73 1.10 -10.57
C ALA A 16 -7.07 0.46 -10.13
N THR A 17 -7.17 -0.87 -10.09
CA THR A 17 -8.38 -1.61 -9.69
C THR A 17 -8.25 -2.32 -8.34
N LEU A 18 -7.36 -1.88 -7.45
CA LEU A 18 -7.36 -2.32 -6.05
C LEU A 18 -8.53 -1.67 -5.23
N ALA A 19 -9.67 -1.44 -5.87
CA ALA A 19 -10.94 -1.02 -5.25
C ALA A 19 -11.89 -2.22 -5.06
N SER A 20 -11.32 -3.40 -4.82
CA SER A 20 -12.06 -4.57 -4.36
C SER A 20 -11.14 -5.32 -3.42
N PRO A 21 -11.62 -5.78 -2.25
CA PRO A 21 -10.83 -6.59 -1.37
C PRO A 21 -10.68 -7.94 -2.08
N VAL A 22 -9.64 -8.06 -2.91
CA VAL A 22 -9.00 -9.36 -3.07
C VAL A 22 -8.48 -9.65 -1.67
N THR A 23 -9.33 -10.29 -0.88
CA THR A 23 -8.95 -10.75 0.44
C THR A 23 -7.69 -11.58 0.23
N ALA A 24 -6.70 -11.44 1.12
CA ALA A 24 -5.45 -12.18 1.03
C ALA A 24 -5.63 -13.71 0.92
N GLN A 25 -6.86 -14.22 1.05
CA GLN A 25 -7.28 -15.60 0.83
C GLN A 25 -7.24 -16.07 -0.64
N ASP A 26 -7.33 -15.18 -1.63
CA ASP A 26 -7.33 -15.57 -3.06
C ASP A 26 -6.00 -15.37 -3.78
N PHE A 27 -4.99 -14.84 -3.09
CA PHE A 27 -3.67 -14.61 -3.68
C PHE A 27 -2.81 -15.88 -3.63
N ASP A 28 -2.67 -16.57 -4.76
CA ASP A 28 -1.76 -17.70 -4.88
C ASP A 28 -0.31 -17.23 -5.04
N TRP A 29 0.42 -17.17 -3.93
CA TRP A 29 1.83 -16.78 -3.92
C TRP A 29 2.75 -17.81 -4.60
N ASN A 30 2.30 -19.03 -4.87
CA ASN A 30 3.09 -20.03 -5.58
C ASN A 30 3.25 -19.71 -7.07
N VAL A 31 2.44 -18.79 -7.60
CA VAL A 31 2.56 -18.30 -8.98
C VAL A 31 3.67 -17.26 -9.08
N LYS A 32 4.64 -17.49 -9.98
CA LYS A 32 5.78 -16.58 -10.19
C LYS A 32 5.35 -15.14 -10.50
N ALA A 33 4.37 -14.97 -11.40
CA ALA A 33 3.87 -13.65 -11.76
C ALA A 33 3.34 -12.87 -10.54
N ASN A 34 2.66 -13.55 -9.62
CA ASN A 34 2.14 -12.96 -8.39
C ASN A 34 3.29 -12.49 -7.48
N ARG A 35 4.37 -13.27 -7.35
CA ARG A 35 5.55 -12.85 -6.57
C ARG A 35 6.29 -11.66 -7.20
N ILE A 36 6.31 -11.54 -8.52
CA ILE A 36 6.85 -10.34 -9.21
C ILE A 36 5.98 -9.12 -8.89
N MET A 37 4.65 -9.26 -8.88
CA MET A 37 3.76 -8.16 -8.47
C MET A 37 4.01 -7.75 -7.02
N LEU A 38 4.17 -8.73 -6.13
CA LEU A 38 4.50 -8.49 -4.73
C LEU A 38 5.84 -7.75 -4.60
N ALA A 39 6.87 -8.15 -5.35
CA ALA A 39 8.16 -7.45 -5.39
C ALA A 39 7.98 -5.97 -5.75
N GLY A 40 7.19 -5.67 -6.79
CA GLY A 40 6.90 -4.30 -7.18
C GLY A 40 6.15 -3.51 -6.09
N ALA A 41 5.19 -4.14 -5.42
CA ALA A 41 4.46 -3.51 -4.32
C ALA A 41 5.38 -3.19 -3.12
N LEU A 42 6.26 -4.11 -2.76
CA LEU A 42 7.25 -3.93 -1.69
C LEU A 42 8.29 -2.86 -2.03
N ASN A 43 8.74 -2.81 -3.29
CA ASN A 43 9.59 -1.72 -3.78
C ASN A 43 8.90 -0.37 -3.61
N ASN A 44 7.66 -0.23 -4.09
CA ASN A 44 6.93 1.03 -3.96
C ASN A 44 6.66 1.40 -2.49
N TRP A 45 6.39 0.41 -1.62
CA TRP A 45 6.25 0.62 -0.18
C TRP A 45 7.54 1.17 0.44
N ALA A 46 8.68 0.59 0.07
CA ALA A 46 9.99 1.04 0.53
C ALA A 46 10.29 2.48 0.09
N ASP A 47 9.95 2.85 -1.15
CA ASP A 47 10.07 4.23 -1.65
C ASP A 47 9.20 5.20 -0.84
N PHE A 48 7.95 4.82 -0.61
CA PHE A 48 7.03 5.62 0.16
C PHE A 48 7.55 5.85 1.59
N CYS A 49 8.03 4.80 2.27
CA CYS A 49 8.58 4.93 3.62
C CYS A 49 9.86 5.77 3.67
N SER A 50 10.74 5.62 2.68
CA SER A 50 11.96 6.43 2.54
C SER A 50 11.61 7.90 2.29
N GLY A 51 10.73 8.20 1.33
CA GLY A 51 10.37 9.56 0.97
C GLY A 51 9.55 10.29 2.04
N MET A 52 8.62 9.58 2.69
CA MET A 52 7.71 10.18 3.67
C MET A 52 8.31 10.30 5.07
N PHE A 53 9.10 9.32 5.50
CA PHE A 53 9.58 9.22 6.89
C PHE A 53 11.10 9.04 7.03
N GLY A 54 11.86 9.00 5.93
CA GLY A 54 13.32 8.91 5.97
C GLY A 54 13.88 7.55 6.36
N PHE A 55 13.14 6.46 6.17
CA PHE A 55 13.67 5.11 6.38
C PHE A 55 14.76 4.79 5.35
N ASN A 56 15.83 4.11 5.80
CA ASN A 56 16.89 3.64 4.90
C ASN A 56 16.37 2.48 4.03
N ARG A 57 16.33 2.71 2.73
CA ARG A 57 15.90 1.73 1.73
C ARG A 57 17.12 1.06 1.08
N VAL A 58 17.10 -0.28 0.99
CA VAL A 58 18.08 -1.01 0.15
C VAL A 58 18.02 -0.52 -1.29
N PRO A 59 19.12 -0.50 -2.05
CA PRO A 59 19.08 -0.13 -3.46
C PRO A 59 17.99 -0.90 -4.21
N GLU A 60 17.14 -0.16 -4.93
CA GLU A 60 16.04 -0.74 -5.69
C GLU A 60 16.57 -1.79 -6.67
N LYS A 61 15.89 -2.92 -6.72
CA LYS A 61 16.19 -4.01 -7.65
C LYS A 61 15.00 -4.25 -8.56
N PRO A 62 15.25 -4.62 -9.84
CA PRO A 62 14.18 -5.07 -10.71
C PRO A 62 13.36 -6.18 -10.05
N ASN A 63 12.04 -6.16 -10.24
CA ASN A 63 11.12 -7.07 -9.55
C ASN A 63 11.45 -8.54 -9.84
N GLU A 64 11.93 -8.84 -11.05
CA GLU A 64 12.36 -10.17 -11.49
C GLU A 64 13.63 -10.64 -10.76
N VAL A 65 14.48 -9.73 -10.32
CA VAL A 65 15.69 -10.01 -9.54
C VAL A 65 15.35 -10.20 -8.05
N LEU A 66 14.31 -9.53 -7.57
CA LEU A 66 13.83 -9.66 -6.19
C LEU A 66 12.97 -10.91 -5.98
N GLU A 67 12.24 -11.35 -7.01
CA GLU A 67 11.33 -12.50 -6.94
C GLU A 67 11.99 -13.78 -6.37
N PRO A 68 13.20 -14.20 -6.76
CA PRO A 68 13.83 -15.39 -6.19
C PRO A 68 14.07 -15.28 -4.68
N LYS A 69 14.34 -14.07 -4.17
CA LYS A 69 14.52 -13.83 -2.73
C LYS A 69 13.20 -13.94 -1.98
N ILE A 70 12.15 -13.34 -2.52
CA ILE A 70 10.79 -13.43 -1.97
C ILE A 70 10.32 -14.88 -2.00
N ASN A 71 10.53 -15.60 -3.09
CA ASN A 71 10.18 -17.01 -3.21
C ASN A 71 10.91 -17.85 -2.16
N SER A 72 12.22 -17.67 -2.02
CA SER A 72 13.02 -18.35 -1.00
C SER A 72 12.50 -18.06 0.42
N HIS A 73 12.21 -16.80 0.74
CA HIS A 73 11.64 -16.41 2.03
C HIS A 73 10.29 -17.11 2.30
N LEU A 74 9.38 -17.10 1.31
CA LEU A 74 8.05 -17.72 1.45
C LEU A 74 8.14 -19.25 1.60
N LEU A 75 9.05 -19.91 0.87
CA LEU A 75 9.28 -21.36 1.00
C LEU A 75 9.87 -21.76 2.35
N LEU A 76 10.63 -20.86 3.00
CA LEU A 76 11.19 -21.08 4.33
C LEU A 76 10.24 -20.67 5.46
N SER A 77 9.20 -19.87 5.16
CA SER A 77 8.20 -19.49 6.14
C SER A 77 7.29 -20.67 6.47
N SER A 78 6.96 -20.83 7.75
CA SER A 78 5.94 -21.78 8.19
C SER A 78 4.51 -21.30 7.89
N MET A 79 4.34 -20.03 7.53
CA MET A 79 3.05 -19.38 7.30
C MET A 79 3.11 -18.39 6.12
N PRO A 80 3.45 -18.83 4.89
CA PRO A 80 3.69 -17.92 3.76
C PRO A 80 2.49 -17.05 3.40
N SER A 81 1.26 -17.59 3.48
CA SER A 81 0.06 -16.79 3.22
C SER A 81 -0.16 -15.69 4.26
N LEU A 82 0.27 -15.90 5.51
CA LEU A 82 0.22 -14.87 6.55
C LEU A 82 1.24 -13.76 6.26
N GLU A 83 2.45 -14.12 5.80
CA GLU A 83 3.46 -13.13 5.40
C GLU A 83 2.96 -12.25 4.26
N VAL A 84 2.39 -12.87 3.22
CA VAL A 84 1.80 -12.13 2.10
C VAL A 84 0.64 -11.25 2.55
N GLY A 85 -0.25 -11.76 3.41
CA GLY A 85 -1.34 -10.97 3.98
C GLY A 85 -0.85 -9.78 4.80
N ARG A 86 0.23 -9.96 5.56
CA ARG A 86 0.89 -8.90 6.34
C ARG A 86 1.45 -7.81 5.43
N TRP A 87 2.18 -8.18 4.38
CA TRP A 87 2.71 -7.24 3.39
C TRP A 87 1.60 -6.51 2.63
N ALA A 88 0.58 -7.24 2.18
CA ALA A 88 -0.59 -6.66 1.52
C ALA A 88 -1.33 -5.67 2.44
N GLY A 89 -1.35 -5.93 3.75
CA GLY A 89 -1.92 -5.04 4.75
C GLY A 89 -1.22 -3.69 4.90
N TRP A 90 -0.02 -3.51 4.33
CA TRP A 90 0.67 -2.21 4.33
C TRP A 90 0.22 -1.32 3.17
N LEU A 91 -0.01 -1.91 1.99
CA LEU A 91 -0.22 -1.18 0.75
C LEU A 91 -1.37 -0.15 0.77
N PRO A 92 -2.52 -0.40 1.44
CA PRO A 92 -3.56 0.61 1.55
C PRO A 92 -3.09 1.91 2.21
N TYR A 93 -2.05 1.88 3.05
CA TYR A 93 -1.57 3.06 3.75
C TYR A 93 -0.67 3.97 2.89
N MET A 94 -0.23 3.53 1.70
CA MET A 94 0.63 4.30 0.80
C MET A 94 -0.07 5.53 0.21
N LYS A 95 -1.40 5.50 0.15
CA LYS A 95 -2.18 6.60 -0.42
C LYS A 95 -3.11 7.15 0.64
N SER A 96 -3.13 8.47 0.76
CA SER A 96 -4.06 9.17 1.67
C SER A 96 -5.51 9.05 1.21
N ASP A 97 -5.74 8.77 -0.07
CA ASP A 97 -7.06 8.52 -0.68
C ASP A 97 -7.51 7.05 -0.59
N SER A 98 -6.80 6.21 0.16
CA SER A 98 -7.20 4.81 0.30
C SER A 98 -8.49 4.66 1.10
N ASP A 99 -9.23 3.60 0.80
CA ASP A 99 -10.48 3.24 1.50
C ASP A 99 -10.30 3.07 3.02
N VAL A 100 -9.05 2.93 3.50
CA VAL A 100 -8.70 2.84 4.93
C VAL A 100 -8.64 4.22 5.58
N ALA A 101 -8.01 5.20 4.94
CA ALA A 101 -7.75 6.51 5.52
C ALA A 101 -8.81 7.55 5.16
N GLN A 102 -9.28 7.49 3.90
CA GLN A 102 -10.11 8.51 3.29
C GLN A 102 -11.41 8.78 4.07
N PRO A 103 -12.20 7.77 4.50
CA PRO A 103 -13.47 8.06 5.18
C PRO A 103 -13.29 8.85 6.48
N SER A 104 -12.25 8.53 7.25
CA SER A 104 -11.98 9.22 8.53
C SER A 104 -11.43 10.63 8.32
N ILE A 105 -10.52 10.81 7.36
CA ILE A 105 -9.93 12.11 7.02
C ILE A 105 -10.99 13.04 6.43
N THR A 106 -11.83 12.55 5.50
CA THR A 106 -12.95 13.31 4.92
C THR A 106 -13.90 13.77 6.01
N ARG A 107 -14.37 12.87 6.89
CA ARG A 107 -15.26 13.24 8.00
C ARG A 107 -14.67 14.33 8.89
N ALA A 108 -13.37 14.24 9.20
CA ALA A 108 -12.73 15.25 10.05
C ALA A 108 -12.55 16.59 9.32
N GLY A 109 -12.29 16.57 8.01
CA GLY A 109 -12.27 17.77 7.16
C GLY A 109 -13.65 18.42 7.03
N ASP A 110 -14.71 17.62 6.88
CA ASP A 110 -16.09 18.10 6.83
C ASP A 110 -16.51 18.76 8.14
N ALA A 111 -16.06 18.22 9.29
CA ALA A 111 -16.29 18.83 10.59
C ALA A 111 -15.63 20.22 10.69
N LEU A 112 -14.40 20.39 10.17
CA LEU A 112 -13.74 21.69 10.09
C LEU A 112 -14.49 22.68 9.19
N LEU A 113 -14.99 22.21 8.05
CA LEU A 113 -15.78 23.05 7.15
C LEU A 113 -17.10 23.49 7.78
N ALA A 114 -17.79 22.59 8.48
CA ALA A 114 -19.01 22.89 9.20
C ALA A 114 -18.78 23.88 10.36
N ALA A 115 -17.67 23.76 11.08
CA ALA A 115 -17.30 24.69 12.16
C ALA A 115 -17.05 26.13 11.69
N ARG A 116 -16.90 26.39 10.39
CA ARG A 116 -16.88 27.76 9.84
C ARG A 116 -18.25 28.45 9.93
N ALA A 117 -19.33 27.68 9.89
CA ALA A 117 -20.69 28.20 10.04
C ALA A 117 -21.09 28.37 11.52
N ASP A 118 -20.50 27.57 12.42
CA ASP A 118 -20.65 27.69 13.87
C ASP A 118 -19.28 27.67 14.57
N PRO A 119 -18.68 28.85 14.82
CA PRO A 119 -17.36 28.97 15.43
C PRO A 119 -17.26 28.40 16.84
N SER A 120 -18.40 28.16 17.52
CA SER A 120 -18.39 27.58 18.87
C SER A 120 -17.83 26.15 18.90
N SER A 121 -17.84 25.46 17.76
CA SER A 121 -17.34 24.08 17.60
C SER A 121 -15.94 24.01 16.95
N MET A 122 -15.28 25.15 16.73
CA MET A 122 -14.00 25.19 15.98
C MET A 122 -12.89 24.41 16.69
N ALA A 123 -12.75 24.57 18.00
CA ALA A 123 -11.69 23.91 18.76
C ALA A 123 -11.83 22.37 18.74
N GLU A 124 -13.06 21.87 18.87
CA GLU A 124 -13.35 20.44 18.79
C GLU A 124 -13.11 19.89 17.38
N ALA A 125 -13.47 20.63 16.34
CA ALA A 125 -13.25 20.24 14.95
C ALA A 125 -11.75 20.20 14.60
N GLU A 126 -10.97 21.20 15.02
CA GLU A 126 -9.51 21.23 14.87
C GLU A 126 -8.84 20.06 15.60
N LYS A 127 -9.28 19.78 16.83
CA LYS A 127 -8.80 18.64 17.59
C LYS A 127 -9.11 17.33 16.88
N LEU A 128 -10.35 17.15 16.39
CA LEU A 128 -10.75 15.94 15.67
C LEU A 128 -9.89 15.72 14.43
N TYR A 129 -9.66 16.76 13.64
CA TYR A 129 -8.83 16.69 12.44
C TYR A 129 -7.38 16.34 12.76
N THR A 130 -6.80 17.02 13.74
CA THR A 130 -5.42 16.78 14.17
C THR A 130 -5.25 15.38 14.75
N ASP A 131 -6.15 14.93 15.61
CA ASP A 131 -6.11 13.59 16.21
C ASP A 131 -6.25 12.50 15.13
N THR A 132 -7.11 12.73 14.12
CA THR A 132 -7.31 11.82 12.98
C THR A 132 -6.04 11.70 12.14
N LEU A 133 -5.46 12.83 11.72
CA LEU A 133 -4.22 12.84 10.93
C LEU A 133 -3.04 12.26 11.71
N ARG A 134 -2.89 12.62 13.00
CA ARG A 134 -1.84 12.06 13.86
C ARG A 134 -1.99 10.55 13.99
N GLY A 135 -3.21 10.06 14.18
CA GLY A 135 -3.49 8.62 14.25
C GLY A 135 -3.14 7.89 12.95
N TYR A 136 -3.48 8.49 11.80
CA TYR A 136 -3.12 7.98 10.48
C TYR A 136 -1.60 7.90 10.32
N PHE A 137 -0.87 9.01 10.50
CA PHE A 137 0.59 9.01 10.37
C PHE A 137 1.29 8.07 11.35
N ARG A 138 0.82 7.96 12.59
CA ARG A 138 1.35 6.98 13.56
C ARG A 138 1.20 5.55 13.07
N THR A 139 0.06 5.23 12.47
CA THR A 139 -0.22 3.91 11.90
C THR A 139 0.72 3.61 10.74
N ILE A 140 0.84 4.55 9.79
CA ILE A 140 1.74 4.39 8.65
C ILE A 140 3.19 4.23 9.10
N PHE A 141 3.66 5.09 10.01
CA PHE A 141 5.01 5.01 10.55
C PHE A 141 5.27 3.64 11.20
N GLY A 142 4.29 3.11 11.96
CA GLY A 142 4.36 1.77 12.53
C GLY A 142 4.50 0.68 11.45
N LYS A 143 3.78 0.80 10.33
CA LYS A 143 3.91 -0.11 9.19
C LYS A 143 5.24 0.03 8.46
N CYS A 144 5.77 1.24 8.31
CA CYS A 144 7.10 1.45 7.75
C CYS A 144 8.19 0.83 8.64
N SER A 145 8.08 0.98 9.96
CA SER A 145 8.99 0.34 10.92
C SER A 145 8.86 -1.19 10.96
N GLU A 146 7.69 -1.73 10.68
CA GLU A 146 7.49 -3.17 10.51
C GLU A 146 8.19 -3.64 9.24
N GLY A 147 7.95 -2.96 8.11
CA GLY A 147 8.57 -3.26 6.83
C GLY A 147 10.09 -3.08 6.82
N SER A 148 10.63 -2.16 7.63
CA SER A 148 12.07 -1.96 7.74
C SER A 148 12.82 -3.11 8.42
N ARG A 149 12.11 -4.17 8.83
CA ARG A 149 12.71 -5.41 9.32
C ARG A 149 12.80 -6.47 8.23
N GLU A 150 12.21 -6.23 7.06
CA GLU A 150 12.31 -7.13 5.93
C GLU A 150 13.65 -6.95 5.20
N PRO A 151 14.39 -8.03 4.96
CA PRO A 151 15.75 -7.99 4.39
C PRO A 151 15.81 -7.53 2.93
N PHE A 152 14.67 -7.29 2.30
CA PHE A 152 14.55 -6.78 0.93
C PHE A 152 13.87 -5.40 0.86
N ILE A 153 13.54 -4.79 2.01
CA ILE A 153 12.95 -3.45 2.10
C ILE A 153 13.95 -2.47 2.73
N ALA A 154 14.65 -2.88 3.78
CA ALA A 154 15.57 -2.02 4.52
C ALA A 154 16.93 -2.70 4.77
N GLU A 155 17.94 -1.85 4.93
CA GLU A 155 19.30 -2.20 5.38
C GLU A 155 19.41 -2.09 6.91
#